data_AF-B4UC92-F1
#
_entry.id   AF-B4UC92-F1
#
_cell.length_a   1.000
_cell.length_b   1.000
_cell.length_c   1.000
_cell.angle_alpha   90.00
_cell.angle_beta   90.00
_cell.angle_gamma   90.00
#
_symmetry.space_group_name_H-M   'P 1'
#
loop_
_entity.id
_entity.type
_entity.pdbx_description
1 polymer ?
#
loop_
_entity_poly.entity_id
_entity_poly.type
_entity_poly.pdbx_seq_one_letter_code
_entity_poly.pdbx_strand_id
1 'polypeptide(L)'
;MRRTPEVVLAVALGLGLLLLPLPYRHPVAARSPHMAIQKPRSLDDIFKLRGEDFVAALEERTSLRADRVGFDELSPSEAALLDVWALEAEVNNGGFDQYFLNASGDRARGALAGLELIGAEKAAAITRRALAVFGPRGPAPSQEARQKQMDSWNPEVEATLEALDQEFYAYPDPLAELMERHCRAHREAFAR
;
A
#
# COMPACT_ATOMS: atom_id res chain seq x y z
N MET A 1 22.98 -38.60 23.62
CA MET A 1 22.12 -37.51 24.11
C MET A 1 21.34 -36.98 22.91
N ARG A 2 20.09 -37.45 22.76
CA ARG A 2 19.21 -37.12 21.63
C ARG A 2 18.43 -35.86 21.96
N ARG A 3 18.28 -34.93 21.00
CA ARG A 3 17.10 -34.05 20.92
C ARG A 3 16.71 -33.89 19.45
N THR A 4 15.54 -34.41 19.13
CA THR A 4 14.75 -34.10 17.94
C THR A 4 13.96 -32.79 18.15
N PRO A 5 13.40 -32.20 17.08
CA PRO A 5 12.94 -30.80 17.01
C PRO A 5 11.42 -30.65 17.13
N GLU A 6 10.92 -29.46 17.46
CA GLU A 6 9.56 -29.02 17.13
C GLU A 6 9.53 -27.53 16.74
N VAL A 7 8.74 -27.28 15.70
CA VAL A 7 8.43 -26.06 14.93
C VAL A 7 7.06 -25.55 15.37
N VAL A 8 6.82 -24.22 15.41
CA VAL A 8 5.58 -23.47 14.99
C VAL A 8 5.92 -21.96 15.09
N LEU A 9 6.22 -21.24 13.99
CA LEU A 9 5.34 -20.45 13.09
C LEU A 9 4.75 -19.14 13.70
N ALA A 10 5.26 -17.97 13.27
CA ALA A 10 4.50 -16.71 13.17
C ALA A 10 5.20 -15.68 12.24
N VAL A 11 4.58 -15.50 11.07
CA VAL A 11 4.47 -14.31 10.21
C VAL A 11 5.74 -13.69 9.61
N ALA A 12 5.80 -13.78 8.28
CA ALA A 12 6.82 -13.23 7.41
C ALA A 12 6.94 -11.70 7.50
N LEU A 13 8.09 -11.22 7.93
CA LEU A 13 8.60 -9.89 7.59
C LEU A 13 9.60 -10.09 6.45
N GLY A 14 9.19 -9.75 5.23
CA GLY A 14 10.06 -9.68 4.07
C GLY A 14 11.00 -8.46 4.18
N LEU A 15 12.11 -8.62 4.88
CA LEU A 15 13.25 -7.72 4.85
C LEU A 15 14.07 -8.00 3.57
N GLY A 16 13.81 -7.22 2.51
CA GLY A 16 14.66 -7.13 1.32
C GLY A 16 15.66 -5.98 1.46
N LEU A 17 16.94 -6.28 1.31
CA LEU A 17 18.10 -5.42 1.57
C LEU A 17 18.27 -4.33 0.48
N LEU A 18 18.50 -3.08 0.92
CA LEU A 18 18.69 -1.88 0.10
C LEU A 18 20.16 -1.71 -0.35
N LEU A 19 20.42 -1.43 -1.64
CA LEU A 19 21.64 -0.77 -2.13
C LEU A 19 21.22 0.48 -2.94
N LEU A 20 21.47 1.67 -2.39
CA LEU A 20 21.19 3.00 -2.97
C LEU A 20 22.35 3.53 -3.84
N PRO A 21 22.10 4.62 -4.62
CA PRO A 21 22.45 5.95 -4.13
C PRO A 21 21.31 7.01 -4.18
N LEU A 22 21.38 7.94 -3.21
CA LEU A 22 20.47 9.04 -2.76
C LEU A 22 20.39 10.28 -3.71
N PRO A 23 19.57 11.36 -3.46
CA PRO A 23 18.71 11.66 -2.29
C PRO A 23 17.28 12.19 -2.57
N TYR A 24 16.29 11.68 -1.84
CA TYR A 24 15.41 12.55 -1.05
C TYR A 24 15.19 11.87 0.32
N ARG A 25 15.54 12.57 1.39
CA ARG A 25 15.44 12.08 2.76
C ARG A 25 14.16 12.62 3.38
N HIS A 26 13.24 11.73 3.74
CA HIS A 26 12.78 11.66 5.12
C HIS A 26 12.87 10.19 5.58
N PRO A 27 13.59 9.89 6.67
CA PRO A 27 13.78 8.53 7.13
C PRO A 27 12.51 8.03 7.82
N VAL A 28 11.90 6.96 7.31
CA VAL A 28 11.26 5.99 8.21
C VAL A 28 12.42 5.36 8.97
N ALA A 29 12.63 5.85 10.20
CA ALA A 29 13.70 5.36 11.06
C ALA A 29 13.60 3.83 11.16
N ALA A 30 14.70 3.14 10.84
CA ALA A 30 14.90 1.75 11.22
C ALA A 30 14.58 1.60 12.71
N ARG A 31 13.56 0.79 13.03
CA ARG A 31 13.03 0.66 14.38
C ARG A 31 14.11 0.13 15.33
N SER A 32 14.61 1.00 16.21
CA SER A 32 15.45 0.61 17.34
C SER A 32 14.63 -0.22 18.35
N PRO A 33 15.18 -1.29 18.95
CA PRO A 33 14.43 -2.24 19.79
C PRO A 33 13.97 -1.70 21.18
N HIS A 34 14.06 -0.39 21.43
CA HIS A 34 13.71 0.25 22.70
C HIS A 34 12.85 1.51 22.56
N MET A 35 11.85 1.50 21.68
CA MET A 35 10.72 2.44 21.81
C MET A 35 9.61 1.75 22.58
N ALA A 36 9.26 2.29 23.76
CA ALA A 36 8.00 2.00 24.40
C ALA A 36 6.90 2.10 23.33
N ILE A 37 6.07 1.06 23.21
CA ILE A 37 4.92 1.06 22.31
C ILE A 37 4.10 2.28 22.69
N GLN A 38 4.21 3.37 21.91
CA GLN A 38 3.39 4.54 22.14
C GLN A 38 1.94 4.09 21.98
N LYS A 39 1.09 4.44 22.94
CA LYS A 39 -0.35 4.16 22.79
C LYS A 39 -0.81 4.76 21.45
N PRO A 40 -1.55 4.02 20.62
CA PRO A 40 -2.08 4.56 19.37
C PRO A 40 -2.84 5.86 19.63
N ARG A 41 -2.65 6.86 18.76
CA ARG A 41 -3.34 8.16 18.87
C ARG A 41 -4.86 7.94 18.85
N SER A 42 -5.59 8.76 19.63
CA SER A 42 -7.05 8.76 19.55
C SER A 42 -7.51 9.27 18.19
N LEU A 43 -8.70 8.86 17.74
CA LEU A 43 -9.26 9.36 16.48
C LEU A 43 -9.44 10.89 16.50
N ASP A 44 -9.80 11.45 17.66
CA ASP A 44 -9.92 12.89 17.85
C ASP A 44 -8.58 13.61 17.68
N ASP A 45 -7.49 13.03 18.18
CA ASP A 45 -6.14 13.61 18.02
C ASP A 45 -5.63 13.49 16.59
N ILE A 46 -5.90 12.36 15.93
CA ILE A 46 -5.56 12.17 14.51
C ILE A 46 -6.24 13.25 13.67
N PHE A 47 -7.52 13.54 13.92
CA PHE A 47 -8.29 14.53 13.15
C PHE A 47 -7.87 15.98 13.35
N LYS A 48 -6.96 16.27 14.29
CA LYS A 48 -6.30 17.58 14.45
C LYS A 48 -5.09 17.74 13.52
N LEU A 49 -4.50 16.64 13.04
CA LEU A 49 -3.39 16.64 12.07
C LEU A 49 -3.87 17.09 10.69
N ARG A 50 -2.95 17.29 9.75
CA ARG A 50 -3.22 17.70 8.35
C ARG A 50 -2.26 17.00 7.39
N GLY A 51 -2.63 16.94 6.12
CA GLY A 51 -1.81 16.40 5.03
C GLY A 51 -1.32 14.99 5.31
N GLU A 52 -0.05 14.72 4.98
CA GLU A 52 0.58 13.41 5.14
C GLU A 52 0.56 12.91 6.59
N ASP A 53 0.75 13.80 7.59
CA ASP A 53 0.70 13.41 9.01
C ASP A 53 -0.68 12.88 9.42
N PHE A 54 -1.75 13.44 8.85
CA PHE A 54 -3.11 12.96 9.06
C PHE A 54 -3.31 11.59 8.42
N VAL A 55 -2.93 11.45 7.14
CA VAL A 55 -3.10 10.21 6.37
C VAL A 55 -2.32 9.07 7.01
N ALA A 56 -1.04 9.28 7.32
CA ALA A 56 -0.18 8.26 7.93
C ALA A 56 -0.68 7.82 9.31
N ALA A 57 -1.13 8.76 10.16
CA ALA A 57 -1.62 8.40 11.49
C ALA A 57 -2.99 7.68 11.43
N LEU A 58 -3.84 8.03 10.47
CA LEU A 58 -5.12 7.34 10.28
C LEU A 58 -4.92 5.96 9.64
N GLU A 59 -3.99 5.83 8.71
CA GLU A 59 -3.58 4.57 8.10
C GLU A 59 -3.09 3.61 9.19
N GLU A 60 -2.15 4.03 10.04
CA GLU A 60 -1.60 3.19 11.11
C GLU A 60 -2.72 2.67 12.02
N ARG A 61 -3.62 3.56 12.43
CA ARG A 61 -4.78 3.17 13.26
C ARG A 61 -5.69 2.18 12.53
N THR A 62 -5.90 2.36 11.22
CA THR A 62 -6.77 1.53 10.39
C THR A 62 -6.14 0.16 10.11
N SER A 63 -4.82 0.09 9.89
CA SER A 63 -4.07 -1.16 9.75
C SER A 63 -4.15 -1.99 11.02
N LEU A 64 -3.96 -1.37 12.19
CA LEU A 64 -4.11 -2.07 13.49
C LEU A 64 -5.52 -2.62 13.70
N ARG A 65 -6.54 -1.96 13.14
CA ARG A 65 -7.91 -2.48 13.14
C ARG A 65 -8.03 -3.65 12.17
N ALA A 66 -7.53 -3.53 10.95
CA ALA A 66 -7.53 -4.60 9.96
C ALA A 66 -6.87 -5.88 10.50
N ASP A 67 -5.75 -5.77 11.21
CA ASP A 67 -5.07 -6.91 11.86
C ASP A 67 -5.94 -7.62 12.89
N ARG A 68 -6.85 -6.89 13.54
CA ARG A 68 -7.74 -7.42 14.58
C ARG A 68 -9.01 -8.05 14.04
N VAL A 69 -9.62 -7.45 13.02
CA VAL A 69 -10.95 -7.84 12.53
C VAL A 69 -10.92 -8.52 11.16
N GLY A 70 -9.79 -8.47 10.46
CA GLY A 70 -9.67 -8.88 9.06
C GLY A 70 -10.03 -7.74 8.10
N PHE A 71 -9.39 -7.76 6.93
CA PHE A 71 -9.59 -6.72 5.92
C PHE A 71 -11.03 -6.68 5.38
N ASP A 72 -11.71 -7.83 5.30
CA ASP A 72 -13.08 -7.93 4.80
C ASP A 72 -14.13 -7.24 5.71
N GLU A 73 -13.77 -6.95 6.96
CA GLU A 73 -14.61 -6.22 7.92
C GLU A 73 -14.39 -4.69 7.88
N LEU A 74 -13.51 -4.22 6.99
CA LEU A 74 -13.29 -2.79 6.78
C LEU A 74 -14.41 -2.18 5.95
N SER A 75 -14.79 -0.95 6.30
CA SER A 75 -15.62 -0.13 5.43
C SER A 75 -14.89 0.23 4.13
N PRO A 76 -15.63 0.63 3.07
CA PRO A 76 -15.00 1.06 1.82
C PRO A 76 -13.99 2.20 1.99
N SER A 77 -14.20 3.11 2.97
CA SER A 77 -13.26 4.22 3.23
C SER A 77 -12.00 3.77 3.96
N GLU A 78 -12.11 2.81 4.87
CA GLU A 78 -10.95 2.20 5.54
C GLU A 78 -10.13 1.38 4.54
N ALA A 79 -10.78 0.55 3.73
CA ALA A 79 -10.13 -0.22 2.68
C ALA A 79 -9.43 0.68 1.65
N ALA A 80 -10.09 1.74 1.19
CA ALA A 80 -9.49 2.71 0.27
C ALA A 80 -8.25 3.40 0.86
N LEU A 81 -8.29 3.77 2.14
CA LEU A 81 -7.13 4.35 2.82
C LEU A 81 -5.93 3.41 2.79
N LEU A 82 -6.11 2.13 3.18
CA LEU A 82 -5.01 1.16 3.20
C LEU A 82 -4.52 0.79 1.79
N ASP A 83 -5.45 0.51 0.87
CA ASP A 83 -5.10 0.04 -0.48
C ASP A 83 -4.39 1.15 -1.29
N VAL A 84 -4.82 2.42 -1.19
CA VAL A 84 -4.17 3.55 -1.89
C VAL A 84 -2.83 3.88 -1.25
N TRP A 85 -2.73 3.89 0.07
CA TRP A 85 -1.46 4.15 0.76
C TRP A 85 -0.41 3.10 0.42
N ALA A 86 -0.80 1.81 0.40
CA ALA A 86 0.10 0.73 0.03
C ALA A 86 0.55 0.82 -1.44
N LEU A 87 -0.36 1.15 -2.36
CA LEU A 87 -0.01 1.39 -3.76
C LEU A 87 1.01 2.52 -3.90
N GLU A 88 0.74 3.68 -3.30
CA GLU A 88 1.61 4.84 -3.36
C GLU A 88 2.99 4.52 -2.77
N ALA A 89 3.06 3.89 -1.60
CA ALA A 89 4.31 3.56 -0.93
C ALA A 89 5.17 2.57 -1.76
N GLU A 90 4.56 1.51 -2.29
CA GLU A 90 5.27 0.47 -3.04
C GLU A 90 5.77 0.99 -4.38
N VAL A 91 4.92 1.70 -5.13
CA VAL A 91 5.29 2.27 -6.43
C VAL A 91 6.40 3.30 -6.24
N ASN A 92 6.30 4.21 -5.27
CA ASN A 92 7.39 5.17 -5.02
C ASN A 92 8.69 4.53 -4.52
N ASN A 93 8.64 3.33 -3.92
CA ASN A 93 9.84 2.64 -3.47
C ASN A 93 10.53 1.84 -4.57
N GLY A 94 9.77 1.30 -5.54
CA GLY A 94 10.37 0.45 -6.57
C GLY A 94 9.49 0.14 -7.77
N GLY A 95 8.52 0.98 -8.11
CA GLY A 95 7.69 0.85 -9.30
C GLY A 95 6.48 -0.08 -9.15
N PHE A 96 5.66 -0.11 -10.20
CA PHE A 96 4.50 -0.99 -10.30
C PHE A 96 4.89 -2.47 -10.30
N ASP A 97 6.05 -2.84 -10.84
CA ASP A 97 6.56 -4.21 -10.79
C ASP A 97 6.79 -4.66 -9.33
N GLN A 98 7.40 -3.84 -8.48
CA GLN A 98 7.53 -4.13 -7.05
C GLN A 98 6.16 -4.23 -6.37
N TYR A 99 5.24 -3.29 -6.65
CA TYR A 99 3.89 -3.34 -6.10
C TYR A 99 3.17 -4.66 -6.45
N PHE A 100 3.28 -5.10 -7.70
CA PHE A 100 2.71 -6.37 -8.14
C PHE A 100 3.47 -7.58 -7.58
N LEU A 101 4.78 -7.52 -7.41
CA LEU A 101 5.57 -8.61 -6.82
C LEU A 101 5.19 -8.86 -5.35
N ASN A 102 4.91 -7.79 -4.61
CA ASN A 102 4.64 -7.81 -3.18
C ASN A 102 3.19 -8.20 -2.85
N ALA A 103 2.96 -8.56 -1.58
CA ALA A 103 1.64 -8.95 -1.08
C ALA A 103 0.60 -7.81 -1.22
N SER A 104 1.05 -6.56 -1.20
CA SER A 104 0.23 -5.37 -1.48
C SER A 104 -0.53 -5.47 -2.81
N GLY A 105 0.05 -6.16 -3.82
CA GLY A 105 -0.57 -6.40 -5.12
C GLY A 105 -1.78 -7.35 -5.08
N ASP A 106 -2.02 -8.09 -4.00
CA ASP A 106 -3.22 -8.93 -3.83
C ASP A 106 -4.50 -8.07 -3.86
N ARG A 107 -4.33 -6.80 -3.46
CA ARG A 107 -5.36 -5.77 -3.40
C ARG A 107 -5.32 -4.78 -4.56
N ALA A 108 -4.63 -5.09 -5.66
CA ALA A 108 -4.44 -4.15 -6.77
C ALA A 108 -5.75 -3.62 -7.40
N ARG A 109 -6.81 -4.44 -7.43
CA ARG A 109 -8.16 -3.95 -7.84
C ARG A 109 -8.78 -3.03 -6.79
N GLY A 110 -8.54 -3.30 -5.50
CA GLY A 110 -8.97 -2.46 -4.40
C GLY A 110 -8.29 -1.09 -4.42
N ALA A 111 -7.00 -1.04 -4.73
CA ALA A 111 -6.26 0.21 -4.87
C ALA A 111 -6.81 1.08 -6.01
N LEU A 112 -7.10 0.49 -7.18
CA LEU A 112 -7.78 1.21 -8.26
C LEU A 112 -9.14 1.76 -7.82
N ALA A 113 -9.97 0.92 -7.18
CA ALA A 113 -11.28 1.36 -6.68
C ALA A 113 -11.16 2.46 -5.61
N GLY A 114 -10.13 2.41 -4.77
CA GLY A 114 -9.83 3.44 -3.77
C GLY A 114 -9.42 4.77 -4.40
N LEU A 115 -8.57 4.75 -5.43
CA LEU A 115 -8.21 5.95 -6.19
C LEU A 115 -9.44 6.58 -6.86
N GLU A 116 -10.30 5.76 -7.45
CA GLU A 116 -11.57 6.22 -8.03
C GLU A 116 -12.50 6.81 -6.96
N LEU A 117 -12.57 6.17 -5.78
CA LEU A 117 -13.41 6.62 -4.65
C LEU A 117 -13.01 8.00 -4.13
N ILE A 118 -11.70 8.27 -4.01
CA ILE A 118 -11.21 9.58 -3.52
C ILE A 118 -11.15 10.66 -4.62
N GLY A 119 -11.46 10.30 -5.86
CA GLY A 119 -11.43 11.21 -7.02
C GLY A 119 -10.02 11.48 -7.57
N ALA A 120 -9.07 10.56 -7.39
CA ALA A 120 -7.73 10.63 -7.96
C ALA A 120 -7.74 10.09 -9.40
N GLU A 121 -8.39 10.82 -10.31
CA GLU A 121 -8.73 10.33 -11.66
C GLU A 121 -7.51 9.97 -12.53
N LYS A 122 -6.42 10.74 -12.45
CA LYS A 122 -5.22 10.51 -13.27
C LYS A 122 -4.40 9.37 -12.71
N ALA A 123 -4.21 9.32 -11.39
CA ALA A 123 -3.58 8.17 -10.72
C ALA A 123 -4.37 6.89 -11.01
N ALA A 124 -5.70 6.92 -10.92
CA ALA A 124 -6.56 5.79 -11.27
C ALA A 124 -6.36 5.36 -12.74
N ALA A 125 -6.24 6.31 -13.67
CA ALA A 125 -5.99 6.00 -15.08
C ALA A 125 -4.62 5.30 -15.30
N ILE A 126 -3.58 5.76 -14.61
CA ILE A 126 -2.24 5.15 -14.63
C ILE A 126 -2.31 3.73 -14.05
N THR A 127 -2.86 3.56 -12.85
CA THR A 127 -3.02 2.26 -12.21
C THR A 127 -3.85 1.29 -13.06
N ARG A 128 -4.91 1.77 -13.72
CA ARG A 128 -5.72 0.96 -14.64
C ARG A 128 -4.91 0.44 -15.83
N ARG A 129 -4.04 1.28 -16.41
CA ARG A 129 -3.10 0.86 -17.47
C ARG A 129 -2.08 -0.14 -16.96
N ALA A 130 -1.55 0.06 -15.75
CA ALA A 130 -0.63 -0.90 -15.12
C ALA A 130 -1.31 -2.25 -14.87
N LEU A 131 -2.56 -2.29 -14.41
CA LEU A 131 -3.32 -3.54 -14.25
C LEU A 131 -3.58 -4.26 -15.58
N ALA A 132 -3.70 -3.52 -16.68
CA ALA A 132 -4.00 -4.08 -17.99
C ALA A 132 -2.85 -4.91 -18.58
N VAL A 133 -1.62 -4.78 -18.08
CA VAL A 133 -0.48 -5.59 -18.55
C VAL A 133 -0.66 -7.09 -18.27
N PHE A 134 -1.49 -7.44 -17.29
CA PHE A 134 -1.88 -8.83 -16.98
C PHE A 134 -2.94 -9.39 -17.96
N GLY A 135 -3.37 -8.60 -18.94
CA GLY A 135 -4.41 -8.96 -19.90
C GLY A 135 -5.84 -8.82 -19.36
N PRO A 136 -6.85 -9.32 -20.10
CA PRO A 136 -8.26 -9.05 -19.83
C PRO A 136 -8.76 -9.51 -18.46
N ARG A 137 -8.08 -10.48 -17.83
CA ARG A 137 -8.43 -10.96 -16.49
C ARG A 137 -7.82 -10.12 -15.39
N GLY A 138 -6.81 -9.28 -15.68
CA GLY A 138 -6.04 -8.55 -14.69
C GLY A 138 -5.16 -9.45 -13.81
N PRO A 139 -4.50 -8.88 -12.78
CA PRO A 139 -3.65 -9.64 -11.88
C PRO A 139 -4.44 -10.68 -11.09
N ALA A 140 -3.80 -11.83 -10.84
CA ALA A 140 -4.30 -12.83 -9.92
C ALA A 140 -4.35 -12.27 -8.49
N PRO A 141 -5.36 -12.65 -7.70
CA PRO A 141 -5.56 -12.09 -6.36
C PRO A 141 -4.57 -12.60 -5.32
N SER A 142 -3.89 -13.74 -5.54
CA SER A 142 -2.84 -14.22 -4.64
C SER A 142 -1.46 -13.90 -5.18
N GLN A 143 -0.56 -13.54 -4.28
CA GLN A 143 0.82 -13.20 -4.61
C GLN A 143 1.51 -14.30 -5.42
N GLU A 144 1.41 -15.56 -4.99
CA GLU A 144 2.03 -16.68 -5.68
C GLU A 144 1.53 -16.84 -7.13
N ALA A 145 0.22 -16.74 -7.35
CA ALA A 145 -0.34 -16.88 -8.70
C ALA A 145 0.01 -15.69 -9.58
N ARG A 146 0.09 -14.48 -9.00
CA ARG A 146 0.46 -13.26 -9.72
C ARG A 146 1.93 -13.26 -10.10
N GLN A 147 2.83 -13.70 -9.22
CA GLN A 147 4.25 -13.86 -9.56
C GLN A 147 4.44 -14.82 -10.74
N LYS A 148 3.68 -15.92 -10.81
CA LYS A 148 3.69 -16.80 -12.00
C LYS A 148 3.18 -16.13 -13.27
N GLN A 149 2.28 -15.14 -13.19
CA GLN A 149 1.91 -14.32 -14.35
C GLN A 149 3.07 -13.41 -14.76
N MET A 150 3.78 -12.84 -13.77
CA MET A 150 4.92 -11.95 -13.99
C MET A 150 6.12 -12.67 -14.61
N ASP A 151 6.33 -13.96 -14.31
CA ASP A 151 7.37 -14.78 -14.95
C ASP A 151 7.27 -14.83 -16.49
N SER A 152 6.08 -14.51 -17.04
CA SER A 152 5.83 -14.47 -18.49
C SER A 152 5.99 -13.09 -19.12
N TRP A 153 6.34 -12.06 -18.33
CA TRP A 153 6.56 -10.73 -18.83
C TRP A 153 7.76 -10.67 -19.77
N ASN A 154 7.61 -9.85 -20.80
CA ASN A 154 8.63 -9.59 -21.79
C ASN A 154 9.14 -8.14 -21.62
N PRO A 155 10.23 -7.76 -22.31
CA PRO A 155 10.76 -6.40 -22.21
C PRO A 155 9.78 -5.29 -22.61
N GLU A 156 8.74 -5.58 -23.41
CA GLU A 156 7.72 -4.59 -23.77
C GLU A 156 6.79 -4.27 -22.59
N VAL A 157 6.45 -5.28 -21.77
CA VAL A 157 5.70 -5.08 -20.53
C VAL A 157 6.53 -4.28 -19.53
N GLU A 158 7.80 -4.64 -19.35
CA GLU A 158 8.72 -3.94 -18.46
C GLU A 158 8.85 -2.46 -18.85
N ALA A 159 9.11 -2.16 -20.13
CA ALA A 159 9.18 -0.79 -20.63
C ALA A 159 7.86 -0.02 -20.48
N THR A 160 6.71 -0.71 -20.62
CA THR A 160 5.39 -0.11 -20.38
C THR A 160 5.21 0.28 -18.93
N LEU A 161 5.60 -0.59 -17.98
CA LEU A 161 5.53 -0.30 -16.55
C LEU A 161 6.49 0.82 -16.15
N GLU A 162 7.72 0.82 -16.65
CA GLU A 162 8.70 1.88 -16.40
C GLU A 162 8.16 3.26 -16.84
N ALA A 163 7.49 3.34 -17.99
CA ALA A 163 6.86 4.59 -18.44
C ALA A 163 5.71 5.02 -17.51
N LEU A 164 4.91 4.07 -17.04
CA LEU A 164 3.81 4.31 -16.09
C LEU A 164 4.32 4.73 -14.71
N ASP A 165 5.45 4.19 -14.26
CA ASP A 165 6.12 4.61 -13.04
C ASP A 165 6.47 6.10 -13.11
N GLN A 166 7.06 6.55 -14.23
CA GLN A 166 7.37 7.97 -14.43
C GLN A 166 6.11 8.86 -14.42
N GLU A 167 5.01 8.40 -15.02
CA GLU A 167 3.72 9.10 -14.95
C GLU A 167 3.20 9.20 -13.51
N PHE A 168 3.38 8.14 -12.71
CA PHE A 168 2.95 8.11 -11.30
C PHE A 168 3.84 9.00 -10.42
N TYR A 169 5.15 8.95 -10.60
CA TYR A 169 6.14 9.78 -9.88
C TYR A 169 5.99 11.28 -10.14
N ALA A 170 5.31 11.67 -11.21
CA ALA A 170 4.98 13.07 -11.47
C ALA A 170 3.88 13.60 -10.52
N TYR A 171 3.26 12.75 -9.70
CA TYR A 171 2.15 13.09 -8.79
C TYR A 171 1.07 13.93 -9.48
N PRO A 172 0.40 13.38 -10.51
CA PRO A 172 -0.54 14.14 -11.33
C PRO A 172 -1.83 14.55 -10.57
N ASP A 173 -2.07 13.92 -9.41
CA ASP A 173 -3.12 14.21 -8.44
C ASP A 173 -2.53 14.38 -7.02
N PRO A 174 -3.08 15.27 -6.16
CA PRO A 174 -2.59 15.47 -4.80
C PRO A 174 -3.16 14.41 -3.83
N LEU A 175 -2.64 13.17 -3.91
CA LEU A 175 -3.21 11.99 -3.23
C LEU A 175 -3.47 12.20 -1.73
N ALA A 176 -2.52 12.77 -0.98
CA ALA A 176 -2.69 13.02 0.45
C ALA A 176 -3.86 13.99 0.75
N GLU A 177 -4.03 15.03 -0.05
CA GLU A 177 -5.13 16.00 0.11
C GLU A 177 -6.49 15.40 -0.25
N LEU A 178 -6.52 14.60 -1.33
CA LEU A 178 -7.72 13.87 -1.76
C LEU A 178 -8.17 12.88 -0.68
N MET A 179 -7.23 12.09 -0.17
CA MET A 179 -7.48 11.12 0.90
C MET A 179 -7.90 11.81 2.19
N GLU A 180 -7.21 12.87 2.61
CA GLU A 180 -7.60 13.64 3.80
C GLU A 180 -9.04 14.16 3.68
N ARG A 181 -9.37 14.78 2.55
CA ARG A 181 -10.72 15.30 2.31
C ARG A 181 -11.77 14.19 2.37
N HIS A 182 -11.49 13.04 1.74
CA HIS A 182 -12.38 11.88 1.78
C HIS A 182 -12.58 11.36 3.20
N CYS A 183 -11.51 11.11 3.94
CA CYS A 183 -11.57 10.61 5.31
C CYS A 183 -12.28 11.57 6.27
N ARG A 184 -12.11 12.88 6.07
CA ARG A 184 -12.83 13.90 6.87
C ARG A 184 -14.33 13.90 6.60
N ALA A 185 -14.73 13.72 5.35
CA ALA A 185 -16.13 13.64 4.97
C ALA A 185 -16.83 12.36 5.48
N HIS A 186 -16.06 11.32 5.79
CA HIS A 186 -16.55 10.00 6.22
C HIS A 186 -16.00 9.59 7.58
N ARG A 187 -15.89 10.55 8.51
CA ARG A 187 -15.24 10.36 9.82
C ARG A 187 -15.81 9.17 10.60
N GLU A 188 -17.11 8.95 10.52
CA GLU A 188 -17.83 7.87 11.20
C GLU A 188 -17.39 6.47 10.75
N ALA A 189 -16.87 6.32 9.52
CA ALA A 189 -16.30 5.07 9.05
C ALA A 189 -15.09 4.64 9.91
N PHE A 190 -14.32 5.61 10.40
CA PHE A 190 -13.10 5.38 11.18
C PHE A 190 -13.33 5.31 12.70
N ALA A 191 -14.57 5.45 13.17
CA ALA A 191 -14.89 5.43 14.61
C ALA A 191 -15.11 4.01 15.18
N ARG A 192 -14.98 2.97 14.37
CA ARG A 192 -15.29 1.57 14.70
C ARG A 192 -14.11 0.81 15.33
#